data_AF-A0AAN9U4S1-F1
#
_entry.id   AF-A0AAN9U4S1-F1
#
_cell.length_a   1.000
_cell.length_b   1.000
_cell.length_c   1.000
_cell.angle_alpha   90.00
_cell.angle_beta   90.00
_cell.angle_gamma   90.00
#
_symmetry.space_group_name_H-M   'P 1'
#
loop_
_entity.id
_entity.type
_entity.pdbx_description
1 polymer ?
#
loop_
_entity_poly.entity_id
_entity_poly.type
_entity_poly.pdbx_seq_one_letter_code
_entity_poly.pdbx_strand_id
1 'polypeptide(L)'
;MANNYKTLNGFAGLAPELKIKIFQALPNLHSAVALRLTCSELNELYLRYESGIKAALRDRQVQVISSFYTFLTTLHIPRSALKHPPSDGWSHMDPQNCAEFGKTGFVVDVLRHLPYIAETANLGDNLHNIELRCYALDYSTRTPAEFRSIDSKMSAWLSEPLSKHKILVAKNSGNGGMVLVLDTARAEINVQIIPYRGDLVMDIGGYFNMAARRCRNLEIMFVPGHDTIVDIEWKPEDGNGDKCPDNVGSLLAQEETYPTRRDAKWIRYLYRKAGWPGTEYQKERALRAIKMFVEARMD
;
A
#
# COMPACT_ATOMS: atom_id res chain seq x y z
N MET A 1 -50.14 -1.36 36.29
CA MET A 1 -49.49 -0.35 35.44
C MET A 1 -48.45 -1.07 34.59
N ALA A 2 -48.73 -1.27 33.30
CA ALA A 2 -47.82 -1.97 32.39
C ALA A 2 -46.80 -0.96 31.84
N ASN A 3 -45.52 -1.22 32.08
CA ASN A 3 -44.41 -0.44 31.52
C ASN A 3 -44.26 -0.78 30.04
N ASN A 4 -44.75 0.11 29.17
CA ASN A 4 -44.46 0.10 27.74
C ASN A 4 -42.99 0.49 27.52
N TYR A 5 -42.09 -0.49 27.51
CA TYR A 5 -40.78 -0.30 26.90
C TYR A 5 -40.99 -0.14 25.39
N LYS A 6 -41.06 1.12 24.92
CA LYS A 6 -40.80 1.44 23.51
C LYS A 6 -39.37 1.01 23.23
N THR A 7 -39.17 -0.21 22.73
CA THR A 7 -37.96 -0.56 22.00
C THR A 7 -37.86 0.43 20.85
N LEU A 8 -36.98 1.42 20.98
CA LEU A 8 -36.56 2.26 19.87
C LEU A 8 -35.98 1.30 18.83
N ASN A 9 -36.77 1.02 17.80
CA ASN A 9 -36.35 0.40 16.55
C ASN A 9 -35.36 1.35 15.85
N GLY A 10 -34.20 1.59 16.46
CA GLY A 10 -33.31 2.70 16.11
C GLY A 10 -32.79 2.63 14.68
N PHE A 11 -32.48 1.42 14.20
CA PHE A 11 -32.04 1.20 12.83
C PHE A 11 -33.19 0.83 11.86
N ALA A 12 -34.12 -0.02 12.31
CA ALA A 12 -35.26 -0.45 11.49
C ALA A 12 -36.22 0.72 11.17
N GLY A 13 -36.34 1.71 12.06
CA GLY A 13 -37.14 2.91 11.86
C GLY A 13 -36.50 3.98 10.97
N LEU A 14 -35.25 3.81 10.52
CA LEU A 14 -34.60 4.78 9.64
C LEU A 14 -35.21 4.76 8.24
N ALA A 15 -35.23 5.93 7.60
CA ALA A 15 -35.57 6.05 6.19
C ALA A 15 -34.59 5.22 5.32
N PRO A 16 -35.05 4.62 4.21
CA PRO A 16 -34.21 3.80 3.32
C PRO A 16 -32.91 4.50 2.90
N GLU A 17 -32.95 5.80 2.65
CA GLU A 17 -31.80 6.60 2.21
C GLU A 17 -30.71 6.66 3.28
N LEU A 18 -31.10 6.73 4.56
CA LEU A 18 -30.15 6.72 5.68
C LEU A 18 -29.55 5.33 5.87
N LYS A 19 -30.33 4.27 5.72
CA LYS A 19 -29.84 2.88 5.77
C LYS A 19 -28.80 2.62 4.67
N ILE A 20 -29.03 3.12 3.45
CA ILE A 20 -28.07 3.04 2.33
C ILE A 20 -26.76 3.78 2.66
N LYS A 21 -26.86 5.02 3.17
CA LYS A 21 -25.68 5.78 3.60
C LYS A 21 -24.89 5.05 4.68
N ILE A 22 -25.56 4.35 5.59
CA ILE A 22 -24.89 3.54 6.60
C ILE A 22 -24.15 2.37 5.95
N PHE A 23 -24.76 1.63 5.03
CA PHE A 23 -24.04 0.59 4.27
C PHE A 23 -22.80 1.13 3.54
N GLN A 24 -22.90 2.30 2.91
CA GLN A 24 -21.78 2.96 2.24
C GLN A 24 -20.70 3.46 3.21
N ALA A 25 -21.08 3.77 4.45
CA ALA A 25 -20.17 4.23 5.50
C ALA A 25 -19.46 3.08 6.25
N LEU A 26 -19.93 1.83 6.13
CA LEU A 26 -19.29 0.66 6.75
C LEU A 26 -17.85 0.52 6.27
N PRO A 27 -16.93 0.03 7.12
CA PRO A 27 -15.50 0.04 6.81
C PRO A 27 -15.14 -0.83 5.61
N ASN A 28 -15.87 -1.92 5.37
CA ASN A 28 -15.54 -2.91 4.35
C ASN A 28 -16.78 -3.74 3.91
N LEU A 29 -16.59 -4.56 2.87
CA LEU A 29 -17.64 -5.42 2.33
C LEU A 29 -18.10 -6.50 3.32
N HIS A 30 -17.19 -7.03 4.14
CA HIS A 30 -17.52 -8.02 5.15
C HIS A 30 -18.54 -7.48 6.16
N SER A 31 -18.34 -6.26 6.68
CA SER A 31 -19.30 -5.59 7.55
C SER A 31 -20.63 -5.32 6.85
N ALA A 32 -20.62 -4.94 5.56
CA ALA A 32 -21.85 -4.75 4.79
C ALA A 32 -22.64 -6.06 4.62
N VAL A 33 -21.93 -7.16 4.34
CA VAL A 33 -22.54 -8.49 4.27
C VAL A 33 -23.05 -8.94 5.64
N ALA A 34 -22.33 -8.66 6.72
CA ALA A 34 -22.80 -8.97 8.06
C ALA A 34 -24.09 -8.20 8.41
N LEU A 35 -24.12 -6.89 8.12
CA LEU A 35 -25.29 -6.05 8.42
C LEU A 35 -26.53 -6.48 7.62
N ARG A 36 -26.39 -6.77 6.32
CA ARG A 36 -27.55 -7.17 5.51
C ARG A 36 -28.17 -8.50 5.97
N LEU A 37 -27.39 -9.37 6.61
CA LEU A 37 -27.86 -10.67 7.09
C LEU A 37 -28.62 -10.58 8.43
N THR A 38 -28.67 -9.40 9.06
CA THR A 38 -29.35 -9.24 10.36
C THR A 38 -30.87 -9.26 10.26
N CYS A 39 -31.47 -8.88 9.12
CA CYS A 39 -32.90 -9.06 8.84
C CYS A 39 -33.24 -8.98 7.34
N SER A 40 -34.43 -9.47 6.97
CA SER A 40 -34.90 -9.50 5.58
C SER A 40 -35.01 -8.12 4.93
N GLU A 41 -35.50 -7.12 5.68
CA GLU A 41 -35.62 -5.74 5.18
C GLU A 41 -34.28 -5.17 4.71
N LEU A 42 -33.21 -5.40 5.49
CA LEU A 42 -31.88 -4.92 5.16
C LEU A 42 -31.22 -5.74 4.05
N ASN A 43 -31.54 -7.04 3.97
CA ASN A 43 -31.12 -7.86 2.84
C ASN A 43 -31.72 -7.35 1.53
N GLU A 44 -33.04 -7.12 1.49
CA GLU A 44 -33.71 -6.59 0.30
C GLU A 44 -33.19 -5.21 -0.08
N LEU A 45 -33.00 -4.33 0.92
CA LEU A 45 -32.42 -3.00 0.67
C LEU A 45 -31.00 -3.10 0.11
N TYR A 46 -30.14 -3.93 0.71
CA TYR A 46 -28.78 -4.14 0.21
C TYR A 46 -28.79 -4.66 -1.22
N LEU A 47 -29.60 -5.69 -1.53
CA LEU A 47 -29.66 -6.29 -2.87
C LEU A 47 -30.12 -5.26 -3.91
N ARG A 48 -31.08 -4.41 -3.55
CA ARG A 48 -31.56 -3.33 -4.43
C ARG A 48 -30.50 -2.27 -4.73
N TYR A 49 -29.59 -1.98 -3.81
CA TYR A 49 -28.58 -0.93 -3.93
C TYR A 49 -27.14 -1.47 -3.94
N GLU A 50 -26.96 -2.76 -4.23
CA GLU A 50 -25.71 -3.47 -4.04
C GLU A 50 -24.56 -2.82 -4.81
N SER A 51 -24.79 -2.44 -6.07
CA SER A 51 -23.78 -1.83 -6.93
C SER A 51 -23.26 -0.51 -6.35
N GLY A 52 -24.15 0.34 -5.84
CA GLY A 52 -23.78 1.63 -5.24
C GLY A 52 -23.08 1.48 -3.89
N ILE A 53 -23.46 0.47 -3.11
CA ILE A 53 -22.78 0.14 -1.84
C ILE A 53 -21.38 -0.39 -2.12
N LYS A 54 -21.24 -1.37 -3.01
CA LYS A 54 -19.93 -1.92 -3.40
C LYS A 54 -19.04 -0.86 -3.99
N ALA A 55 -19.56 0.01 -4.85
CA ALA A 55 -18.81 1.13 -5.41
C ALA A 55 -18.19 2.01 -4.32
N ALA A 56 -18.97 2.46 -3.33
CA ALA A 56 -18.47 3.28 -2.23
C ALA A 56 -17.39 2.57 -1.39
N LEU A 57 -17.52 1.26 -1.17
CA LEU A 57 -16.56 0.46 -0.42
C LEU A 57 -15.26 0.22 -1.21
N ARG A 58 -15.36 0.00 -2.52
CA ARG A 58 -14.21 -0.08 -3.43
C ARG A 58 -13.47 1.26 -3.46
N ASP A 59 -14.19 2.36 -3.68
CA ASP A 59 -13.61 3.70 -3.84
C ASP A 59 -12.80 4.10 -2.61
N ARG A 60 -13.23 3.71 -1.40
CA ARG A 60 -12.46 3.93 -0.18
C ARG A 60 -11.11 3.21 -0.20
N GLN A 61 -11.08 1.93 -0.61
CA GLN A 61 -9.82 1.16 -0.68
C GLN A 61 -8.89 1.74 -1.75
N VAL A 62 -9.44 2.04 -2.93
CA VAL A 62 -8.73 2.68 -4.04
C VAL A 62 -8.14 4.01 -3.61
N GLN A 63 -8.91 4.85 -2.90
CA GLN A 63 -8.47 6.16 -2.44
C GLN A 63 -7.28 6.07 -1.46
N VAL A 64 -7.28 5.09 -0.55
CA VAL A 64 -6.16 4.89 0.39
C VAL A 64 -4.88 4.56 -0.36
N ILE A 65 -4.91 3.57 -1.25
CA ILE A 65 -3.74 3.18 -2.06
C ILE A 65 -3.30 4.33 -2.98
N SER A 66 -4.25 5.01 -3.63
CA SER A 66 -3.98 6.15 -4.50
C SER A 66 -3.27 7.28 -3.78
N SER A 67 -3.71 7.61 -2.56
CA SER A 67 -3.10 8.64 -1.73
C SER A 67 -1.67 8.28 -1.36
N PHE A 68 -1.42 7.02 -1.01
CA PHE A 68 -0.08 6.54 -0.69
C PHE A 68 0.87 6.54 -1.89
N TYR A 69 0.45 6.00 -3.04
CA TYR A 69 1.27 6.02 -4.26
C TYR A 69 1.56 7.44 -4.73
N THR A 70 0.56 8.33 -4.67
CA THR A 70 0.75 9.76 -4.96
C THR A 70 1.79 10.37 -4.02
N PHE A 71 1.70 10.08 -2.71
CA PHE A 71 2.71 10.50 -1.74
C PHE A 71 4.12 10.01 -2.10
N LEU A 72 4.29 8.75 -2.50
CA LEU A 72 5.60 8.24 -2.90
C LEU A 72 6.20 8.99 -4.11
N THR A 73 5.37 9.53 -5.01
CA THR A 73 5.86 10.36 -6.13
C THR A 73 6.45 11.70 -5.68
N THR A 74 6.08 12.16 -4.49
CA THR A 74 6.68 13.36 -3.87
C THR A 74 8.03 13.04 -3.23
N LEU A 75 8.25 11.78 -2.82
CA LEU A 75 9.46 11.34 -2.13
C LEU A 75 10.58 10.90 -3.07
N HIS A 76 10.33 9.88 -3.87
CA HIS A 76 11.36 9.27 -4.71
C HIS A 76 10.86 8.73 -6.05
N ILE A 77 9.62 8.25 -6.12
CA ILE A 77 9.08 7.67 -7.36
C ILE A 77 8.89 8.79 -8.41
N PRO A 78 9.27 8.57 -9.69
CA PRO A 78 8.94 9.50 -10.76
C PRO A 78 7.43 9.62 -10.93
N ARG A 79 6.91 10.85 -11.12
CA ARG A 79 5.47 11.05 -11.36
C ARG A 79 4.97 10.30 -12.59
N SER A 80 5.82 10.17 -13.61
CA SER A 80 5.54 9.42 -14.85
C SER A 80 5.37 7.91 -14.63
N ALA A 81 5.84 7.37 -13.50
CA ALA A 81 5.67 5.95 -13.19
C ALA A 81 4.28 5.66 -12.60
N LEU A 82 3.59 6.65 -12.03
CA LEU A 82 2.24 6.47 -11.49
C LEU A 82 1.20 6.53 -12.61
N LYS A 83 0.51 5.41 -12.82
CA LYS A 83 -0.57 5.24 -13.78
C LYS A 83 -1.91 5.38 -13.07
N HIS A 84 -2.76 6.25 -13.60
CA HIS A 84 -4.13 6.41 -13.12
C HIS A 84 -5.09 5.62 -14.01
N PRO A 85 -6.08 4.93 -13.42
CA PRO A 85 -7.14 4.32 -14.20
C PRO A 85 -7.99 5.39 -14.90
N PRO A 86 -8.60 5.08 -16.06
CA PRO A 86 -9.73 5.84 -16.58
C PRO A 86 -10.87 5.95 -15.56
N SER A 87 -11.83 6.86 -15.76
CA SER A 87 -12.98 7.03 -14.86
C SER A 87 -13.79 5.75 -14.70
N ASP A 88 -13.93 4.99 -15.79
CA ASP A 88 -14.64 3.70 -15.81
C ASP A 88 -13.69 2.50 -15.54
N GLY A 89 -12.45 2.79 -15.13
CA GLY A 89 -11.41 1.80 -14.85
C GLY A 89 -10.72 1.18 -16.07
N TRP A 90 -9.80 0.25 -15.81
CA TRP A 90 -9.03 -0.45 -16.84
C TRP A 90 -9.93 -1.39 -17.66
N SER A 91 -10.08 -1.12 -18.96
CA SER A 91 -11.08 -1.77 -19.83
C SER A 91 -10.91 -3.29 -19.99
N HIS A 92 -9.67 -3.80 -19.91
CA HIS A 92 -9.38 -5.23 -20.02
C HIS A 92 -9.64 -6.01 -18.71
N MET A 93 -9.97 -5.31 -17.61
CA MET A 93 -10.26 -5.90 -16.30
C MET A 93 -11.76 -5.93 -16.01
N ASP A 94 -12.56 -6.51 -16.90
CA ASP A 94 -13.98 -6.72 -16.64
C ASP A 94 -14.27 -8.13 -16.08
N PRO A 95 -15.41 -8.33 -15.39
CA PRO A 95 -15.74 -9.62 -14.78
C PRO A 95 -15.86 -10.79 -15.76
N GLN A 96 -16.16 -10.55 -17.04
CA GLN A 96 -16.26 -11.62 -18.03
C GLN A 96 -14.85 -12.07 -18.45
N ASN A 97 -13.98 -11.12 -18.75
CA ASN A 97 -12.58 -11.36 -19.10
C ASN A 97 -11.77 -11.95 -17.94
N CYS A 98 -12.13 -11.61 -16.70
CA CYS A 98 -11.50 -12.13 -15.49
C CYS A 98 -12.21 -13.35 -14.87
N ALA A 99 -13.17 -13.99 -15.55
CA ALA A 99 -13.89 -15.15 -15.02
C ALA A 99 -12.94 -16.29 -14.63
N GLU A 100 -11.90 -16.51 -15.44
CA GLU A 100 -10.85 -17.48 -15.16
C GLU A 100 -9.86 -17.00 -14.09
N PHE A 101 -9.96 -15.82 -13.50
CA PHE A 101 -9.05 -15.43 -12.43
C PHE A 101 -9.35 -16.18 -11.11
N GLY A 102 -10.57 -16.71 -10.94
CA GLY A 102 -10.96 -17.42 -9.71
C GLY A 102 -11.18 -16.50 -8.51
N LYS A 103 -11.18 -15.18 -8.72
CA LYS A 103 -11.49 -14.17 -7.71
C LYS A 103 -12.92 -13.67 -7.82
N THR A 104 -13.41 -13.06 -6.75
CA THR A 104 -14.76 -12.46 -6.78
C THR A 104 -14.84 -11.25 -7.69
N GLY A 105 -16.04 -10.94 -8.20
CA GLY A 105 -16.26 -9.73 -9.01
C GLY A 105 -15.88 -8.44 -8.27
N PHE A 106 -15.97 -8.42 -6.93
CA PHE A 106 -15.52 -7.26 -6.14
C PHE A 106 -14.00 -7.06 -6.17
N VAL A 107 -13.22 -8.15 -6.16
CA VAL A 107 -11.76 -8.08 -6.35
C VAL A 107 -11.42 -7.52 -7.73
N VAL A 108 -12.05 -8.03 -8.77
CA VAL A 108 -11.85 -7.55 -10.15
C VAL A 108 -12.19 -6.06 -10.24
N ASP A 109 -13.29 -5.65 -9.62
CA ASP A 109 -13.72 -4.25 -9.58
C ASP A 109 -12.73 -3.34 -8.82
N VAL A 110 -12.09 -3.82 -7.73
CA VAL A 110 -11.00 -3.11 -7.06
C VAL A 110 -9.79 -2.98 -7.99
N LEU A 111 -9.29 -4.07 -8.56
CA LEU A 111 -8.12 -4.04 -9.48
C LEU A 111 -8.36 -3.09 -10.66
N ARG A 112 -9.55 -3.15 -11.26
CA ARG A 112 -9.98 -2.30 -12.37
C ARG A 112 -9.86 -0.80 -12.06
N HIS A 113 -9.98 -0.40 -10.80
CA HIS A 113 -9.93 1.01 -10.39
C HIS A 113 -8.68 1.36 -9.57
N LEU A 114 -7.72 0.45 -9.39
CA LEU A 114 -6.48 0.79 -8.70
C LEU A 114 -5.54 1.60 -9.62
N PRO A 115 -4.83 2.59 -9.06
CA PRO A 115 -3.64 3.10 -9.72
C PRO A 115 -2.50 2.10 -9.58
N TYR A 116 -1.57 2.15 -10.52
CA TYR A 116 -0.41 1.27 -10.55
C TYR A 116 0.88 2.07 -10.69
N ILE A 117 1.96 1.55 -10.12
CA ILE A 117 3.31 2.07 -10.36
C ILE A 117 3.94 1.16 -11.41
N ALA A 118 4.42 1.74 -12.50
CA ALA A 118 5.05 1.02 -13.59
C ALA A 118 6.22 0.16 -13.07
N GLU A 119 6.38 -1.06 -13.59
CA GLU A 119 7.56 -1.86 -13.28
C GLU A 119 8.84 -1.20 -13.86
N THR A 120 9.97 -1.39 -13.19
CA THR A 120 11.28 -0.93 -13.70
C THR A 120 11.76 -1.86 -14.81
N ALA A 121 12.57 -1.33 -15.74
CA ALA A 121 13.12 -2.12 -16.84
C ALA A 121 14.07 -3.23 -16.34
N ASN A 122 14.80 -2.99 -15.25
CA ASN A 122 15.66 -3.97 -14.61
C ASN A 122 15.03 -4.46 -13.30
N LEU A 123 14.79 -5.77 -13.23
CA LEU A 123 14.41 -6.45 -12.00
C LEU A 123 15.57 -6.33 -11.01
N GLY A 124 15.34 -5.65 -9.89
CA GLY A 124 16.38 -5.36 -8.88
C GLY A 124 16.62 -3.87 -8.66
N ASP A 125 16.23 -3.01 -9.60
CA ASP A 125 16.26 -1.56 -9.38
C ASP A 125 15.22 -1.18 -8.32
N ASN A 126 15.67 -0.57 -7.23
CA ASN A 126 14.79 -0.16 -6.13
C ASN A 126 13.96 1.11 -6.44
N LEU A 127 14.07 1.65 -7.65
CA LEU A 127 13.58 3.00 -8.02
C LEU A 127 12.09 3.17 -7.81
N HIS A 128 11.32 2.09 -7.97
CA HIS A 128 9.87 2.07 -7.81
C HIS A 128 9.42 1.24 -6.60
N ASN A 129 10.33 0.98 -5.66
CA ASN A 129 9.96 0.29 -4.43
C ASN A 129 9.02 1.16 -3.61
N ILE A 130 7.94 0.56 -3.14
CA ILE A 130 6.96 1.22 -2.28
C ILE A 130 7.30 1.08 -0.80
N GLU A 131 8.13 0.09 -0.44
CA GLU A 131 8.69 -0.16 0.89
C GLU A 131 9.89 -1.13 0.77
N LEU A 132 10.39 -1.73 1.87
CA LEU A 132 11.60 -2.55 1.94
C LEU A 132 11.69 -3.63 0.85
N ARG A 133 12.43 -3.33 -0.24
CA ARG A 133 12.61 -4.20 -1.42
C ARG A 133 11.31 -4.64 -2.10
N CYS A 134 10.19 -3.95 -1.84
CA CYS A 134 8.89 -4.30 -2.37
C CYS A 134 8.47 -3.32 -3.44
N TYR A 135 8.10 -3.82 -4.61
CA TYR A 135 7.51 -3.03 -5.68
C TYR A 135 6.04 -3.41 -5.86
N ALA A 136 5.24 -2.44 -6.29
CA ALA A 136 3.84 -2.65 -6.62
C ALA A 136 3.71 -3.56 -7.85
N LEU A 137 2.74 -4.46 -7.82
CA LEU A 137 2.38 -5.25 -9.00
C LEU A 137 1.50 -4.42 -9.94
N ASP A 138 1.98 -4.18 -11.15
CA ASP A 138 1.24 -3.46 -12.17
C ASP A 138 0.35 -4.40 -12.97
N TYR A 139 -0.91 -4.55 -12.56
CA TYR A 139 -1.87 -5.38 -13.31
C TYR A 139 -2.35 -4.69 -14.59
N SER A 140 -2.18 -3.36 -14.75
CA SER A 140 -2.67 -2.63 -15.94
C SER A 140 -1.97 -3.01 -17.23
N THR A 141 -0.82 -3.69 -17.14
CA THR A 141 -0.02 -4.17 -18.27
C THR A 141 -0.19 -5.68 -18.49
N ARG A 142 -1.05 -6.33 -17.70
CA ARG A 142 -1.16 -7.78 -17.65
C ARG A 142 -2.51 -8.22 -18.22
N THR A 143 -2.50 -9.40 -18.83
CA THR A 143 -3.72 -10.07 -19.26
C THR A 143 -4.38 -10.81 -18.10
N PRO A 144 -5.72 -11.02 -18.13
CA PRO A 144 -6.40 -11.80 -17.10
C PRO A 144 -5.81 -13.22 -16.86
N ALA A 145 -5.30 -13.86 -17.92
CA ALA A 145 -4.62 -15.15 -17.82
C ALA A 145 -3.34 -15.08 -16.96
N GLU A 146 -2.58 -13.98 -17.06
CA GLU A 146 -1.39 -13.76 -16.25
C GLU A 146 -1.72 -13.52 -14.77
N PHE A 147 -2.89 -12.97 -14.46
CA PHE A 147 -3.30 -12.73 -13.06
C PHE A 147 -3.30 -14.05 -12.26
N ARG A 148 -3.88 -15.11 -12.85
CA ARG A 148 -3.90 -16.44 -12.24
C ARG A 148 -2.48 -17.01 -12.08
N SER A 149 -1.60 -16.76 -13.06
CA SER A 149 -0.20 -17.20 -12.99
C SER A 149 0.55 -16.53 -11.83
N ILE A 150 0.33 -15.23 -11.62
CA ILE A 150 0.90 -14.48 -10.49
C ILE A 150 0.45 -15.11 -9.17
N ASP A 151 -0.86 -15.29 -8.98
CA ASP A 151 -1.43 -15.86 -7.77
C ASP A 151 -0.93 -17.28 -7.49
N SER A 152 -0.88 -18.13 -8.51
CA SER A 152 -0.41 -19.52 -8.41
C SER A 152 1.07 -19.59 -8.02
N LYS A 153 1.93 -18.85 -8.73
CA LYS A 153 3.37 -18.81 -8.44
C LYS A 153 3.66 -18.28 -7.04
N MET A 154 2.90 -17.27 -6.61
CA MET A 154 3.09 -16.67 -5.30
C MET A 154 2.55 -17.54 -4.16
N SER A 155 1.47 -18.29 -4.39
CA SER A 155 0.89 -19.18 -3.36
C SER A 155 1.90 -20.21 -2.83
N ALA A 156 2.94 -20.56 -3.59
CA ALA A 156 4.03 -21.42 -3.13
C ALA A 156 4.89 -20.80 -2.02
N TRP A 157 4.92 -19.47 -1.93
CA TRP A 157 5.72 -18.71 -0.97
C TRP A 157 4.92 -18.15 0.21
N LEU A 158 3.59 -18.20 0.13
CA LEU A 158 2.70 -17.68 1.15
C LEU A 158 2.44 -18.73 2.24
N SER A 159 2.09 -18.26 3.44
CA SER A 159 1.71 -19.13 4.57
C SER A 159 0.42 -19.93 4.27
N GLU A 160 -0.49 -19.34 3.50
CA GLU A 160 -1.76 -19.92 3.09
C GLU A 160 -2.11 -19.58 1.64
N PRO A 161 -2.88 -20.43 0.93
CA PRO A 161 -3.39 -20.11 -0.40
C PRO A 161 -4.25 -18.83 -0.40
N LEU A 162 -4.11 -18.01 -1.44
CA LEU A 162 -4.91 -16.80 -1.59
C LEU A 162 -6.39 -17.13 -1.84
N SER A 163 -7.24 -16.80 -0.86
CA SER A 163 -8.69 -16.93 -1.01
C SER A 163 -9.21 -16.09 -2.19
N LYS A 164 -10.46 -16.35 -2.61
CA LYS A 164 -11.13 -15.60 -3.70
C LYS A 164 -11.32 -14.10 -3.43
N HIS A 165 -11.07 -13.63 -2.20
CA HIS A 165 -11.19 -12.23 -1.77
C HIS A 165 -9.83 -11.53 -1.61
N LYS A 166 -8.73 -12.29 -1.65
CA LYS A 166 -7.37 -11.80 -1.45
C LYS A 166 -6.63 -11.67 -2.77
N ILE A 167 -5.84 -10.62 -2.93
CA ILE A 167 -4.95 -10.39 -4.07
C ILE A 167 -3.60 -9.88 -3.62
N LEU A 168 -2.58 -10.09 -4.44
CA LEU A 168 -1.26 -9.50 -4.23
C LEU A 168 -1.26 -8.06 -4.74
N VAL A 169 -0.76 -7.12 -3.93
CA VAL A 169 -0.55 -5.71 -4.37
C VAL A 169 0.92 -5.36 -4.54
N ALA A 170 1.81 -6.04 -3.83
CA ALA A 170 3.25 -5.83 -3.94
C ALA A 170 4.02 -7.09 -3.58
N LYS A 171 5.21 -7.24 -4.17
CA LYS A 171 6.12 -8.35 -3.88
C LYS A 171 7.58 -7.92 -3.89
N ASN A 172 8.44 -8.74 -3.31
CA ASN A 172 9.89 -8.61 -3.36
C ASN A 172 10.48 -9.28 -4.63
N SER A 173 11.64 -8.81 -5.09
CA SER A 173 12.50 -9.42 -6.11
C SER A 173 13.54 -10.43 -5.58
N GLY A 174 13.71 -10.63 -4.27
CA GLY A 174 14.77 -11.50 -3.71
C GLY A 174 14.49 -12.12 -2.32
N ASN A 175 15.54 -12.69 -1.70
CA ASN A 175 15.50 -13.26 -0.36
C ASN A 175 15.42 -12.17 0.72
N GLY A 176 14.56 -12.32 1.74
CA GLY A 176 14.52 -11.42 2.89
C GLY A 176 13.73 -10.12 2.67
N GLY A 177 12.48 -10.22 2.22
CA GLY A 177 11.58 -9.06 2.15
C GLY A 177 10.13 -9.47 2.23
N MET A 178 9.21 -8.56 1.93
CA MET A 178 7.80 -8.78 2.22
C MET A 178 6.92 -8.89 0.98
N VAL A 179 5.76 -9.49 1.18
CA VAL A 179 4.67 -9.55 0.22
C VAL A 179 3.47 -8.87 0.85
N LEU A 180 2.81 -8.00 0.09
CA LEU A 180 1.60 -7.33 0.54
C LEU A 180 0.40 -7.99 -0.14
N VAL A 181 -0.48 -8.54 0.68
CA VAL A 181 -1.73 -9.17 0.25
C VAL A 181 -2.89 -8.31 0.75
N LEU A 182 -3.72 -7.84 -0.18
CA LEU A 182 -4.94 -7.10 0.14
C LEU A 182 -6.12 -8.08 0.24
N ASP A 183 -6.75 -8.15 1.41
CA ASP A 183 -8.09 -8.72 1.57
C ASP A 183 -9.14 -7.65 1.24
N THR A 184 -9.70 -7.73 0.03
CA THR A 184 -10.68 -6.73 -0.45
C THR A 184 -12.00 -6.79 0.32
N ALA A 185 -12.35 -7.95 0.88
CA ALA A 185 -13.60 -8.09 1.61
C ALA A 185 -13.51 -7.42 2.98
N ARG A 186 -12.34 -7.49 3.63
CA ARG A 186 -12.09 -6.89 4.95
C ARG A 186 -11.42 -5.52 4.91
N ALA A 187 -10.92 -5.10 3.74
CA ALA A 187 -10.10 -3.91 3.56
C ALA A 187 -8.86 -3.95 4.48
N GLU A 188 -8.14 -5.07 4.46
CA GLU A 188 -6.96 -5.34 5.29
C GLU A 188 -5.73 -5.64 4.43
N ILE A 189 -4.56 -5.18 4.86
CA ILE A 189 -3.27 -5.60 4.30
C ILE A 189 -2.68 -6.67 5.23
N ASN A 190 -2.42 -7.85 4.67
CA ASN A 190 -1.57 -8.87 5.28
C ASN A 190 -0.15 -8.71 4.71
N VAL A 191 0.77 -8.33 5.59
CA VAL A 191 2.21 -8.27 5.32
C VAL A 191 2.81 -9.62 5.69
N GLN A 192 3.28 -10.34 4.69
CA GLN A 192 4.00 -11.60 4.88
C GLN A 192 5.49 -11.36 4.66
N ILE A 193 6.30 -11.56 5.70
CA ILE A 193 7.76 -11.42 5.62
C ILE A 193 8.34 -12.77 5.21
N ILE A 194 9.19 -12.82 4.18
CA ILE A 194 9.81 -14.06 3.72
C ILE A 194 11.25 -14.12 4.24
N PRO A 195 11.69 -15.20 4.93
CA PRO A 195 10.99 -16.46 5.20
C PRO A 195 10.22 -16.51 6.53
N TYR A 196 10.23 -15.43 7.32
CA TYR A 196 9.59 -15.38 8.63
C TYR A 196 8.07 -15.38 8.49
N ARG A 197 7.43 -16.55 8.69
CA ARG A 197 5.96 -16.74 8.68
C ARG A 197 5.23 -16.02 9.84
N GLY A 198 5.52 -14.74 10.04
CA GLY A 198 4.74 -13.82 10.84
C GLY A 198 3.87 -12.99 9.89
N ASP A 199 2.56 -13.05 10.11
CA ASP A 199 1.59 -12.26 9.37
C ASP A 199 1.26 -11.02 10.20
N LEU A 200 1.59 -9.84 9.69
CA LEU A 200 1.05 -8.59 10.22
C LEU A 200 -0.21 -8.25 9.44
N VAL A 201 -1.37 -8.31 10.09
CA VAL A 201 -2.65 -7.90 9.51
C VAL A 201 -3.04 -6.55 10.08
N MET A 202 -3.29 -5.59 9.18
CA MET A 202 -3.72 -4.24 9.53
C MET A 202 -4.85 -3.80 8.62
N ASP A 203 -5.72 -2.91 9.10
CA ASP A 203 -6.63 -2.22 8.20
C ASP A 203 -5.84 -1.44 7.13
N ILE A 204 -6.38 -1.37 5.91
CA ILE A 204 -5.69 -0.77 4.77
C ILE A 204 -5.23 0.67 5.05
N GLY A 205 -6.06 1.44 5.76
CA GLY A 205 -5.76 2.82 6.14
C GLY A 205 -4.60 2.89 7.14
N GLY A 206 -4.67 2.09 8.20
CA GLY A 206 -3.65 1.96 9.22
C GLY A 206 -2.29 1.58 8.64
N TYR A 207 -2.25 0.59 7.74
CA TYR A 207 -1.01 0.16 7.10
C TYR A 207 -0.37 1.28 6.25
N PHE A 208 -1.12 1.85 5.30
CA PHE A 208 -0.55 2.87 4.40
C PHE A 208 -0.26 4.20 5.11
N ASN A 209 -1.02 4.55 6.15
CA ASN A 209 -0.69 5.70 7.01
C ASN A 209 0.60 5.47 7.79
N MET A 210 0.79 4.26 8.34
CA MET A 210 2.03 3.87 8.99
C MET A 210 3.20 3.94 8.00
N ALA A 211 3.10 3.33 6.82
CA ALA A 211 4.15 3.33 5.80
C ALA A 211 4.51 4.78 5.37
N ALA A 212 3.51 5.64 5.15
CA ALA A 212 3.74 7.05 4.83
C ALA A 212 4.43 7.80 5.99
N ARG A 213 4.04 7.54 7.25
CA ARG A 213 4.68 8.12 8.43
C ARG A 213 6.17 7.74 8.50
N ARG A 214 6.49 6.45 8.31
CA ARG A 214 7.87 5.95 8.30
C ARG A 214 8.73 6.64 7.25
N CYS A 215 8.17 6.86 6.06
CA CYS A 215 8.82 7.61 4.99
C CYS A 215 9.04 9.10 5.35
N ARG A 216 8.04 9.78 5.93
CA ARG A 216 8.18 11.19 6.38
C ARG A 216 9.24 11.35 7.49
N ASN A 217 9.34 10.36 8.35
CA ASN A 217 10.29 10.32 9.45
C ASN A 217 11.69 9.86 9.02
N LEU A 218 11.84 9.33 7.80
CA LEU A 218 13.07 8.71 7.33
C LEU A 218 13.50 7.54 8.23
N GLU A 219 12.51 6.78 8.71
CA GLU A 219 12.69 5.42 9.26
C GLU A 219 12.97 4.43 8.12
N ILE A 220 12.46 4.76 6.92
CA ILE A 220 12.77 4.11 5.64
C ILE A 220 13.30 5.18 4.70
N MET A 221 14.47 4.95 4.11
CA MET A 221 15.15 5.88 3.22
C MET A 221 15.50 5.19 1.90
N PHE A 222 14.95 5.73 0.81
CA PHE A 222 15.20 5.21 -0.53
C PHE A 222 16.55 5.70 -1.04
N VAL A 223 17.30 4.81 -1.70
CA VAL A 223 18.63 5.10 -2.24
C VAL A 223 18.63 4.68 -3.70
N PRO A 224 18.55 5.60 -4.67
CA PRO A 224 18.39 5.24 -6.08
C PRO A 224 19.45 4.25 -6.57
N GLY A 225 19.03 3.06 -7.01
CA GLY A 225 19.92 2.00 -7.52
C GLY A 225 20.54 1.09 -6.46
N HIS A 226 20.23 1.27 -5.18
CA HIS A 226 20.77 0.47 -4.08
C HIS A 226 19.68 -0.02 -3.13
N ASP A 227 20.01 -0.79 -2.11
CA ASP A 227 18.99 -1.20 -1.14
C ASP A 227 18.42 -0.03 -0.33
N THR A 228 17.14 -0.13 -0.01
CA THR A 228 16.47 0.81 0.90
C THR A 228 17.06 0.67 2.30
N ILE A 229 17.47 1.79 2.90
CA ILE A 229 17.96 1.79 4.28
C ILE A 229 16.79 1.84 5.24
N VAL A 230 16.77 0.93 6.21
CA VAL A 230 15.83 0.95 7.33
C VAL A 230 16.62 1.21 8.60
N ASP A 231 16.38 2.35 9.23
CA ASP A 231 17.03 2.72 10.49
C ASP A 231 16.09 2.39 11.65
N ILE A 232 16.01 1.09 11.98
CA ILE A 232 15.13 0.57 13.04
C ILE A 232 15.55 1.03 14.44
N GLU A 233 16.80 1.46 14.60
CA GLU A 233 17.35 1.93 15.87
C GLU A 233 17.21 3.43 16.06
N TRP A 234 16.68 4.16 15.06
CA TRP A 234 16.49 5.60 15.18
C TRP A 234 15.57 5.92 16.36
N LYS A 235 16.03 6.84 17.19
CA LYS A 235 15.23 7.41 18.27
C LYS A 235 15.12 8.92 18.13
N PRO A 236 14.09 9.56 18.70
CA PRO A 236 13.97 11.02 18.68
C PRO A 236 15.23 11.74 19.20
N GLU A 237 15.97 11.12 20.14
CA GLU A 237 17.21 11.67 20.70
C GLU A 237 18.38 11.72 19.69
N ASP A 238 18.34 10.91 18.62
CA ASP A 238 19.32 10.99 17.52
C ASP A 238 19.14 12.26 16.66
N GLY A 239 18.10 13.05 16.92
CA GLY A 239 17.71 14.21 16.15
C GLY A 239 16.90 13.85 14.91
N ASN A 240 16.24 14.86 14.33
CA ASN A 240 15.45 14.71 13.11
C ASN A 240 16.33 14.57 11.84
N GLY A 241 17.65 14.74 11.96
CA GLY A 241 18.63 14.73 10.87
C GLY A 241 18.86 16.09 10.19
N ASP A 242 18.39 17.21 10.74
CA ASP A 242 18.61 18.56 10.17
C ASP A 242 20.06 19.04 10.27
N LYS A 243 20.79 18.57 11.28
CA LYS A 243 22.21 18.86 11.49
C LYS A 243 23.09 17.89 10.71
N CYS A 244 24.14 18.45 10.11
CA CYS A 244 25.22 17.70 9.49
C CYS A 244 25.86 16.79 10.54
N PRO A 245 25.74 15.45 10.43
CA PRO A 245 26.18 14.55 11.50
C PRO A 245 27.70 14.32 11.48
N ASP A 246 28.35 14.61 10.34
CA ASP A 246 29.78 14.33 10.13
C ASP A 246 30.36 15.14 8.96
N ASN A 247 31.64 14.92 8.64
CA ASN A 247 32.25 15.36 7.38
C ASN A 247 32.29 14.21 6.37
N VAL A 248 32.08 14.53 5.08
CA VAL A 248 31.98 13.51 4.02
C VAL A 248 33.26 12.68 3.89
N GLY A 249 34.44 13.28 4.05
CA GLY A 249 35.72 12.57 3.94
C GLY A 249 35.86 11.46 4.99
N SER A 250 35.48 11.73 6.24
CA SER A 250 35.48 10.72 7.30
C SER A 250 34.44 9.62 7.08
N LEU A 251 33.30 9.94 6.47
CA LEU A 251 32.30 8.93 6.13
C LEU A 251 32.79 8.00 5.02
N LEU A 252 33.47 8.54 4.01
CA LEU A 252 34.04 7.74 2.92
C LEU A 252 35.24 6.90 3.38
N ALA A 253 35.97 7.33 4.40
CA ALA A 253 37.11 6.60 4.96
C ALA A 253 36.72 5.48 5.97
N GLN A 254 35.43 5.20 6.16
CA GLN A 254 34.98 4.11 7.03
C GLN A 254 35.39 2.74 6.47
N GLU A 255 35.98 1.89 7.31
CA GLU A 255 36.38 0.51 6.93
C GLU A 255 35.21 -0.48 7.03
N GLU A 256 34.15 -0.13 7.77
CA GLU A 256 33.00 -1.02 7.96
C GLU A 256 32.18 -1.19 6.68
N THR A 257 31.53 -2.35 6.54
CA THR A 257 30.63 -2.61 5.42
C THR A 257 29.42 -1.67 5.45
N TYR A 258 29.13 -1.06 4.31
CA TYR A 258 27.94 -0.23 4.11
C TYR A 258 26.64 -1.07 4.16
N PRO A 259 25.51 -0.54 4.68
CA PRO A 259 25.39 0.75 5.37
C PRO A 259 25.68 0.65 6.87
N THR A 260 26.43 1.62 7.40
CA THR A 260 26.58 1.84 8.85
C THR A 260 25.50 2.80 9.38
N ARG A 261 25.39 2.91 10.70
CA ARG A 261 24.53 3.93 11.33
C ARG A 261 24.96 5.37 10.99
N ARG A 262 26.25 5.61 10.74
CA ARG A 262 26.74 6.93 10.29
C ARG A 262 26.28 7.23 8.87
N ASP A 263 26.27 6.24 7.99
CA ASP A 263 25.75 6.37 6.62
C ASP A 263 24.25 6.70 6.63
N ALA A 264 23.47 5.99 7.47
CA ALA A 264 22.04 6.26 7.65
C ALA A 264 21.78 7.69 8.15
N LYS A 265 22.55 8.16 9.14
CA LYS A 265 22.47 9.55 9.65
C LYS A 265 22.80 10.57 8.55
N TRP A 266 23.83 10.31 7.74
CA TRP A 266 24.21 11.19 6.64
C TRP A 266 23.13 11.28 5.55
N ILE A 267 22.59 10.13 5.12
CA ILE A 267 21.53 10.08 4.12
C ILE A 267 20.26 10.78 4.63
N ARG A 268 19.91 10.59 5.91
CA ARG A 268 18.83 11.33 6.56
C ARG A 268 19.07 12.84 6.45
N TYR A 269 20.29 13.29 6.73
CA TYR A 269 20.65 14.70 6.58
C TYR A 269 20.53 15.22 5.15
N LEU A 270 20.91 14.44 4.14
CA LEU A 270 20.72 14.84 2.74
C LEU A 270 19.24 15.06 2.39
N TYR A 271 18.35 14.17 2.85
CA TYR A 271 16.91 14.36 2.71
C TYR A 271 16.41 15.62 3.42
N ARG A 272 16.80 15.84 4.68
CA ARG A 272 16.37 17.00 5.48
C ARG A 272 16.89 18.31 4.91
N LYS A 273 18.17 18.35 4.52
CA LYS A 273 18.79 19.51 3.87
C LYS A 273 18.12 19.87 2.54
N ALA A 274 17.59 18.88 1.84
CA ALA A 274 16.81 19.09 0.63
C ALA A 274 15.36 19.51 0.90
N GLY A 275 14.91 19.59 2.16
CA GLY A 275 13.59 20.09 2.56
C GLY A 275 12.56 19.02 2.89
N TRP A 276 12.90 17.73 2.93
CA TRP A 276 11.93 16.67 3.23
C TRP A 276 11.41 16.70 4.68
N PRO A 277 10.09 16.50 4.95
CA PRO A 277 8.98 16.24 4.03
C PRO A 277 8.18 17.49 3.63
N GLY A 278 8.78 18.67 3.73
CA GLY A 278 8.13 19.94 3.40
C GLY A 278 7.79 20.05 1.91
N THR A 279 6.92 21.00 1.58
CA THR A 279 6.51 21.30 0.20
C THR A 279 7.67 21.77 -0.68
N GLU A 280 8.70 22.36 -0.06
CA GLU A 280 9.94 22.84 -0.71
C GLU A 280 10.97 21.73 -0.97
N TYR A 281 10.58 20.46 -0.81
CA TYR A 281 11.49 19.34 -0.99
C TYR A 281 12.02 19.26 -2.43
N GLN A 282 13.34 19.39 -2.56
CA GLN A 282 14.08 19.32 -3.82
C GLN A 282 14.40 17.86 -4.17
N LYS A 283 13.37 17.09 -4.54
CA LYS A 283 13.45 15.64 -4.82
C LYS A 283 14.68 15.24 -5.65
N GLU A 284 14.80 15.80 -6.85
CA GLU A 284 15.87 15.41 -7.78
C GLU A 284 17.27 15.74 -7.26
N ARG A 285 17.40 16.83 -6.49
CA ARG A 285 18.68 17.20 -5.85
C ARG A 285 19.03 16.22 -4.73
N ALA A 286 18.06 15.86 -3.90
CA ALA A 286 18.25 14.92 -2.80
C ALA A 286 18.69 13.55 -3.31
N LEU A 287 17.93 12.98 -4.25
CA LEU A 287 18.18 11.66 -4.81
C LEU A 287 19.54 11.57 -5.50
N ARG A 288 19.95 12.61 -6.25
CA ARG A 288 21.29 12.68 -6.84
C ARG A 288 22.39 12.74 -5.78
N ALA A 289 22.26 13.59 -4.76
CA ALA A 289 23.25 13.71 -3.71
C ALA A 289 23.41 12.40 -2.91
N ILE A 290 22.30 11.73 -2.63
CA ILE A 290 22.28 10.42 -1.95
C ILE A 290 22.96 9.37 -2.81
N LYS A 291 22.60 9.27 -4.09
CA LYS A 291 23.20 8.31 -5.01
C LYS A 291 24.71 8.50 -5.11
N MET A 292 25.17 9.73 -5.35
CA MET A 292 26.60 10.04 -5.44
C MET A 292 27.36 9.70 -4.15
N PHE A 293 26.75 9.94 -2.98
CA PHE A 293 27.36 9.57 -1.70
C PHE A 293 27.49 8.05 -1.57
N VAL A 294 26.45 7.30 -1.91
CA VAL A 294 26.44 5.84 -1.75
C VAL A 294 27.39 5.17 -2.74
N GLU A 295 27.42 5.60 -4.00
CA GLU A 295 28.38 5.11 -4.99
C GLU A 295 29.81 5.32 -4.48
N ALA A 296 30.17 6.53 -4.05
CA ALA A 296 31.50 6.82 -3.50
C ALA A 296 31.82 6.08 -2.19
N ARG A 297 30.81 5.66 -1.42
CA ARG A 297 30.97 4.93 -0.16
C ARG A 297 31.19 3.43 -0.36
N MET A 298 30.76 2.92 -1.52
CA MET A 298 30.87 1.51 -1.90
C MET A 298 32.04 1.23 -2.84
N ASP A 299 32.64 2.27 -3.44
CA ASP A 299 33.91 2.23 -4.18
C ASP A 299 35.11 2.02 -3.25
#